data_AF-A0A9D5MH23-F1
#
_entry.id   AF-A0A9D5MH23-F1
#
_cell.length_a   1.000
_cell.length_b   1.000
_cell.length_c   1.000
_cell.angle_alpha   90.00
_cell.angle_beta   90.00
_cell.angle_gamma   90.00
#
_symmetry.space_group_name_H-M   'P 1'
#
loop_
_entity.id
_entity.type
_entity.pdbx_description
1 polymer ?
#
loop_
_entity_poly.entity_id
_entity_poly.type
_entity_poly.pdbx_seq_one_letter_code
_entity_poly.pdbx_strand_id
1 'polypeptide(L)'
;MQDANGVYMDTRVFTEIVDEVRDTANMCEFSEEPLSKISAWEGTNSGHYMNKILEQVYMLASMYRQEATETLPNGLFTLRDTLIEQDKIIAGSIDGQVITNGGRQ
;
A
#
# COMPACT_ATOMS: atom_id res chain seq x y z
N MET A 1 6.65 28.72 18.40
CA MET A 1 5.65 27.90 17.71
C MET A 1 6.46 26.93 16.88
N GLN A 2 6.48 25.64 17.22
CA GLN A 2 7.28 24.66 16.48
C GLN A 2 6.67 24.51 15.10
N ASP A 3 7.42 24.88 14.08
CA ASP A 3 7.05 24.65 12.69
C ASP A 3 6.85 23.15 12.50
N ALA A 4 5.62 22.75 12.22
CA ALA A 4 5.37 21.44 11.64
C ALA A 4 6.13 21.43 10.32
N ASN A 5 7.19 20.62 10.20
CA ASN A 5 7.85 20.36 8.93
C ASN A 5 6.77 19.85 7.96
N GLY A 6 6.23 20.75 7.13
CA GLY A 6 5.20 20.41 6.16
C GLY A 6 5.77 19.37 5.21
N VAL A 7 5.21 18.17 5.25
CA VAL A 7 5.56 17.12 4.29
C VAL A 7 4.84 17.46 2.99
N TYR A 8 5.58 17.99 2.01
CA TYR A 8 5.10 18.12 0.64
C TYR A 8 5.19 16.76 -0.05
N MET A 9 4.05 16.26 -0.53
CA MET A 9 3.99 15.00 -1.27
C MET A 9 4.06 15.28 -2.78
N ASP A 10 5.17 14.90 -3.42
CA ASP A 10 5.18 14.75 -4.87
C ASP A 10 4.34 13.52 -5.23
N THR A 11 3.19 13.74 -5.85
CA THR A 11 2.20 12.70 -6.13
C THR A 11 2.70 11.71 -7.18
N ARG A 12 3.64 12.09 -8.05
CA ARG A 12 4.28 11.19 -9.00
C ARG A 12 5.24 10.26 -8.26
N VAL A 13 6.14 10.81 -7.46
CA VAL A 13 7.09 10.01 -6.66
C VAL A 13 6.35 9.09 -5.69
N PHE A 14 5.29 9.58 -5.06
CA PHE A 14 4.44 8.74 -4.20
C PHE A 14 3.83 7.57 -4.99
N THR A 15 3.30 7.84 -6.18
CA THR A 15 2.71 6.80 -7.04
C THR A 15 3.75 5.75 -7.43
N GLU A 16 4.95 6.19 -7.84
CA GLU A 16 6.06 5.30 -8.19
C GLU A 16 6.45 4.38 -7.03
N ILE A 17 6.54 4.90 -5.81
CA ILE A 17 6.84 4.09 -4.61
C ILE A 17 5.74 3.06 -4.33
N VAL A 18 4.47 3.47 -4.40
CA VAL A 18 3.35 2.56 -4.13
C VAL A 18 3.25 1.46 -5.19
N ASP A 19 3.47 1.82 -6.46
CA ASP A 19 3.54 0.85 -7.56
C ASP A 19 4.71 -0.12 -7.40
N GLU A 20 5.90 0.36 -6.99
CA GLU A 20 7.07 -0.51 -6.76
C GLU A 20 6.82 -1.51 -5.62
N VAL A 21 6.16 -1.09 -4.53
CA VAL A 21 5.76 -1.98 -3.44
C VAL A 21 4.81 -3.06 -3.94
N ARG A 22 3.76 -2.67 -4.69
CA ARG A 22 2.79 -3.61 -5.28
C ARG A 22 3.50 -4.62 -6.18
N ASP A 23 4.32 -4.13 -7.09
CA ASP A 23 4.92 -4.95 -8.13
C ASP A 23 5.96 -5.91 -7.54
N THR A 24 6.75 -5.44 -6.56
CA THR A 24 7.68 -6.28 -5.80
C THR A 24 6.94 -7.37 -5.02
N ALA A 25 5.84 -7.02 -4.34
CA ALA A 25 5.04 -7.99 -3.61
C ALA A 25 4.38 -9.03 -4.53
N ASN A 26 3.96 -8.63 -5.73
CA ASN A 26 3.43 -9.56 -6.74
C ASN A 26 4.48 -10.61 -7.16
N MET A 27 5.74 -10.21 -7.26
CA MET A 27 6.85 -11.12 -7.57
C MET A 27 7.18 -12.10 -6.44
N CYS A 28 6.73 -11.85 -5.21
CA CYS A 28 6.94 -12.72 -4.04
C CYS A 28 5.97 -13.92 -3.99
N GLU A 29 5.70 -14.56 -5.13
CA GLU A 29 4.87 -15.77 -5.17
C GLU A 29 5.67 -17.00 -4.73
N PHE A 30 5.14 -17.76 -3.76
CA PHE A 30 5.66 -19.08 -3.48
C PHE A 30 5.05 -20.12 -4.43
N SER A 31 5.91 -20.89 -5.11
CA SER A 31 5.48 -22.10 -5.81
C SER A 31 4.77 -23.04 -4.84
N GLU A 32 3.61 -23.59 -5.23
CA GLU A 32 2.86 -24.56 -4.42
C GLU A 32 3.46 -25.99 -4.45
N GLU A 33 4.52 -26.22 -5.23
CA GLU A 33 5.16 -27.54 -5.38
C GLU A 33 5.59 -28.20 -4.05
N PRO A 34 6.12 -27.48 -3.04
CA PRO A 34 6.40 -28.06 -1.73
C PRO A 34 5.15 -28.57 -1.00
N LEU A 35 4.01 -27.87 -1.12
CA LEU A 35 2.74 -28.31 -0.53
C LEU A 35 2.24 -29.59 -1.18
N SER A 36 2.48 -29.81 -2.47
CA SER A 36 2.06 -31.04 -3.15
C SER A 36 2.87 -32.28 -2.75
N LYS A 37 3.93 -32.13 -1.95
CA LYS A 37 4.86 -33.20 -1.54
C LYS A 37 4.78 -33.57 -0.05
N ILE A 38 3.85 -32.97 0.70
CA ILE A 38 3.69 -33.17 2.15
C ILE A 38 3.41 -34.63 2.55
N SER A 39 2.82 -35.43 1.66
CA SER A 39 2.50 -36.84 1.90
C SER A 39 3.74 -37.72 2.11
N ALA A 40 4.91 -37.30 1.63
CA ALA A 40 6.17 -38.01 1.84
C ALA A 40 6.58 -38.08 3.33
N TRP A 41 6.02 -37.22 4.18
CA TRP A 41 6.41 -37.08 5.59
C TRP A 41 5.29 -37.41 6.58
N GLU A 42 4.05 -37.61 6.11
CA GLU A 42 2.85 -37.83 6.94
C GLU A 42 2.95 -39.02 7.91
N GLY A 43 3.73 -40.05 7.57
CA GLY A 43 3.91 -41.23 8.41
C GLY A 43 4.72 -40.99 9.70
N THR A 44 5.23 -39.77 9.92
CA THR A 44 6.07 -39.44 11.08
C THR A 44 5.47 -38.28 11.88
N ASN A 45 5.62 -38.32 13.22
CA ASN A 45 5.18 -37.23 14.08
C ASN A 45 5.86 -35.89 13.72
N SER A 46 7.15 -35.93 13.37
CA SER A 46 7.88 -34.75 12.92
C SER A 46 7.34 -34.22 11.60
N GLY A 47 7.01 -35.09 10.65
CA GLY A 47 6.42 -34.70 9.37
C GLY A 47 5.05 -34.05 9.52
N HIS A 48 4.17 -34.60 10.36
CA HIS A 48 2.88 -33.97 10.67
C HIS A 48 3.02 -32.55 11.21
N TYR A 49 3.99 -32.33 12.11
CA TYR A 49 4.27 -31.02 12.65
C TYR A 49 4.83 -30.06 11.59
N MET A 50 5.78 -30.52 10.77
CA MET A 50 6.35 -29.67 9.71
C MET A 50 5.35 -29.36 8.60
N ASN A 51 4.45 -30.28 8.26
CA ASN A 51 3.39 -30.04 7.28
C ASN A 51 2.45 -28.91 7.73
N LYS A 52 2.06 -28.90 9.01
CA LYS A 52 1.26 -27.80 9.58
C LYS A 52 1.99 -26.46 9.55
N ILE A 53 3.29 -26.45 9.85
CA ILE A 53 4.10 -25.22 9.74
C ILE A 53 4.13 -24.76 8.29
N LEU A 54 4.36 -25.68 7.34
CA LEU A 54 4.41 -25.35 5.92
C LEU A 54 3.09 -24.73 5.45
N GLU A 55 1.95 -25.34 5.76
CA GLU A 55 0.62 -24.80 5.47
C GLU A 55 0.44 -23.37 6.03
N GLN A 56 0.84 -23.15 7.28
CA GLN A 56 0.76 -21.82 7.91
C GLN A 56 1.65 -20.79 7.22
N VAL A 57 2.86 -21.17 6.80
CA VAL A 57 3.76 -20.28 6.06
C VAL A 57 3.16 -19.88 4.72
N TYR A 58 2.57 -20.82 3.97
CA TYR A 58 1.93 -20.53 2.69
C TYR A 58 0.71 -19.64 2.83
N MET A 59 -0.15 -19.92 3.82
CA MET A 59 -1.30 -19.07 4.13
C MET A 59 -0.84 -17.65 4.46
N LEU A 60 0.15 -17.50 5.34
CA LEU A 60 0.66 -16.21 5.76
C LEU A 60 1.29 -15.44 4.59
N ALA A 61 2.06 -16.12 3.74
CA ALA A 61 2.67 -15.53 2.56
C ALA A 61 1.61 -15.03 1.56
N SER A 62 0.56 -15.82 1.33
CA SER A 62 -0.57 -15.43 0.48
C SER A 62 -1.27 -14.18 1.02
N MET A 63 -1.53 -14.14 2.34
CA MET A 63 -2.12 -12.96 2.99
C MET A 63 -1.23 -11.73 2.87
N TYR A 64 0.08 -11.84 3.16
CA TYR A 64 1.00 -10.71 3.03
C TYR A 64 1.08 -10.20 1.60
N ARG A 65 1.11 -11.11 0.62
CA ARG A 65 1.08 -10.73 -0.79
C ARG A 65 -0.18 -9.95 -1.09
N GLN A 66 -1.37 -10.48 -0.78
CA GLN A 66 -2.64 -9.80 -1.04
C GLN A 66 -2.68 -8.40 -0.41
N GLU A 67 -2.29 -8.28 0.86
CA GLU A 67 -2.28 -6.99 1.55
C GLU A 67 -1.32 -5.99 0.87
N ALA A 68 -0.12 -6.43 0.48
CA ALA A 68 0.89 -5.58 -0.13
C ALA A 68 0.63 -5.28 -1.61
N THR A 69 -0.11 -6.13 -2.34
CA THR A 69 -0.41 -5.95 -3.76
C THR A 69 -1.72 -5.24 -4.01
N GLU A 70 -2.67 -5.29 -3.07
CA GLU A 70 -4.01 -4.76 -3.25
C GLU A 70 -4.40 -3.78 -2.16
N THR A 71 -4.57 -4.27 -0.92
CA THR A 71 -5.18 -3.49 0.16
C THR A 71 -4.38 -2.22 0.47
N LEU A 72 -3.08 -2.36 0.69
CA LEU A 72 -2.19 -1.25 1.02
C LEU A 72 -2.05 -0.26 -0.15
N PRO A 73 -1.73 -0.69 -1.39
CA PRO A 73 -1.72 0.21 -2.54
C PRO A 73 -3.02 0.98 -2.74
N ASN A 74 -4.17 0.31 -2.65
CA ASN A 74 -5.48 0.96 -2.80
C ASN A 74 -5.73 2.02 -1.73
N GLY A 75 -5.40 1.73 -0.46
CA GLY A 75 -5.51 2.69 0.63
C GLY A 75 -4.59 3.90 0.41
N LEU A 76 -3.36 3.67 -0.01
CA LEU A 76 -2.38 4.72 -0.27
C LEU A 76 -2.77 5.60 -1.47
N PHE A 77 -3.29 5.02 -2.56
CA PHE A 77 -3.82 5.79 -3.67
C PHE A 77 -5.06 6.61 -3.28
N THR A 78 -5.94 6.06 -2.46
CA THR A 78 -7.10 6.80 -1.93
C THR A 78 -6.67 8.02 -1.11
N LEU A 79 -5.64 7.87 -0.27
CA LEU A 79 -5.05 8.98 0.48
C LEU A 79 -4.46 10.04 -0.45
N ARG A 80 -3.65 9.62 -1.44
CA ARG A 80 -3.09 10.52 -2.46
C ARG A 80 -4.19 11.32 -3.17
N ASP A 81 -5.23 10.64 -3.63
CA ASP A 81 -6.30 11.26 -4.40
C ASP A 81 -7.11 12.24 -3.54
N THR A 82 -7.32 11.92 -2.26
CA THR A 82 -7.95 12.83 -1.30
C THR A 82 -7.11 14.08 -1.08
N LEU A 83 -5.78 13.96 -0.98
CA LEU A 83 -4.88 15.11 -0.82
C LEU A 83 -4.87 16.00 -2.07
N ILE A 84 -4.84 15.41 -3.27
CA ILE A 84 -4.96 16.15 -4.53
C ILE A 84 -6.27 16.94 -4.58
N GLU A 85 -7.37 16.33 -4.16
CA GLU A 85 -8.67 16.99 -4.16
C GLU A 85 -8.75 18.14 -3.16
N GLN A 86 -8.22 17.94 -1.94
CA GLN A 86 -8.13 19.01 -0.95
C GLN A 86 -7.30 20.19 -1.45
N ASP A 87 -6.15 19.93 -2.09
CA ASP A 87 -5.29 20.97 -2.64
C ASP A 87 -6.00 21.78 -3.74
N LYS A 88 -6.76 21.13 -4.62
CA LYS A 88 -7.60 21.80 -5.63
C LYS A 88 -8.67 22.69 -5.01
N ILE A 89 -9.39 22.20 -4.00
CA ILE A 89 -10.45 22.95 -3.31
C ILE A 89 -9.85 24.20 -2.65
N ILE A 90 -8.72 24.05 -1.97
CA ILE A 90 -8.03 25.17 -1.32
C ILE A 90 -7.55 26.18 -2.36
N ALA A 91 -6.91 25.74 -3.44
CA ALA A 91 -6.46 26.61 -4.52
C ALA A 91 -7.62 27.41 -5.14
N GLY A 92 -8.75 26.75 -5.43
CA GLY A 92 -9.94 27.43 -5.95
C GLY A 92 -10.58 28.42 -4.97
N SER A 93 -10.49 28.16 -3.66
CA SER A 93 -11.00 29.08 -2.64
C SER A 93 -10.18 30.38 -2.53
N ILE A 94 -8.88 30.31 -2.80
CA ILE A 94 -7.97 31.46 -2.82
C ILE A 94 -8.21 32.32 -4.07
N ASP A 95 -8.40 31.68 -5.22
CA ASP A 95 -8.64 32.36 -6.50
C ASP A 95 -9.97 33.15 -6.49
N GLY A 96 -10.97 32.68 -5.72
CA GLY A 96 -12.23 33.40 -5.51
C GLY A 96 -12.17 34.63 -4.60
N GLN A 97 -11.03 34.92 -3.93
CA GLN A 97 -10.88 36.05 -3.00
C GLN A 97 -10.01 37.21 -3.53
N VAL A 98 -9.47 37.10 -4.74
CA VAL A 98 -8.74 38.18 -5.44
C VAL A 98 -9.72 38.70 -6.52
N ILE A 99 -10.44 39.83 -6.43
CA ILE A 99 -10.15 41.21 -5.99
C ILE A 99 -11.48 41.90 -5.60
N THR A 100 -11.64 42.36 -4.35
CA THR A 100 -12.46 43.56 -4.03
C THR A 100 -11.83 44.34 -2.89
N ASN A 101 -10.62 44.87 -3.08
CA ASN A 101 -10.08 45.93 -2.21
C ASN A 101 -9.17 46.84 -3.04
N GLY A 102 -9.78 47.82 -3.69
CA GLY A 102 -9.07 48.77 -4.55
C GLY A 102 -9.96 49.84 -5.17
N GLY A 103 -11.00 50.30 -4.47
CA GLY A 103 -11.86 51.41 -4.90
C GLY A 103 -11.63 52.65 -4.04
N ARG A 104 -10.81 53.59 -4.53
CA ARG A 104 -10.69 54.97 -4.02
C ARG A 104 -12.01 55.71 -4.23
N GLN A 105 -12.51 56.38 -3.18
CA GLN A 105 -13.18 57.68 -3.27
C GLN A 105 -12.55 58.61 -2.24
#